data_AF-A0A2E8SXW0-F1
#
_entry.id   AF-A0A2E8SXW0-F1
#
_cell.length_a   1.000
_cell.length_b   1.000
_cell.length_c   1.000
_cell.angle_alpha   90.00
_cell.angle_beta   90.00
_cell.angle_gamma   90.00
#
_symmetry.space_group_name_H-M   'P 1'
#
loop_
_entity.id
_entity.type
_entity.pdbx_description
1 polymer ?
#
loop_
_entity_poly.entity_id
_entity_poly.type
_entity_poly.pdbx_seq_one_letter_code
_entity_poly.pdbx_strand_id
1 'polypeptide(L)'
;MENHMKRQDEIFTPDVQAAFGEAGLLRRVVTQIWNREGLFQNGIIFEYADGDAFIACQDLLKRHYIPKIEMYKTKVVGSRGVIVHEIKREDYE
;
A
#
# COMPACT_ATOMS: atom_id res chain seq x y z
N MET A 1 5.74 16.53 6.71
CA MET A 1 4.91 15.41 7.20
C MET A 1 3.67 15.21 6.32
N GLU A 2 2.94 16.28 5.98
CA GLU A 2 1.96 16.32 4.86
C GLU A 2 2.52 15.78 3.52
N ASN A 3 3.84 15.88 3.36
CA ASN A 3 4.62 15.45 2.21
C ASN A 3 4.69 13.91 2.01
N HIS A 4 4.56 13.07 3.05
CA HIS A 4 4.67 11.61 2.86
C HIS A 4 3.48 11.02 2.11
N MET A 5 2.26 11.53 2.37
CA MET A 5 1.05 11.07 1.69
C MET A 5 1.01 11.56 0.25
N LYS A 6 1.32 12.85 -0.01
CA LYS A 6 1.42 13.40 -1.38
C LYS A 6 2.47 12.68 -2.23
N ARG A 7 3.59 12.30 -1.62
CA ARG A 7 4.66 11.56 -2.31
C ARG A 7 4.29 10.13 -2.68
N GLN A 8 3.24 9.54 -2.09
CA GLN A 8 2.75 8.23 -2.53
C GLN A 8 2.29 8.27 -3.99
N ASP A 9 1.58 9.33 -4.37
CA ASP A 9 1.05 9.52 -5.73
C ASP A 9 2.19 9.74 -6.74
N GLU A 10 3.26 10.41 -6.33
CA GLU A 10 4.47 10.58 -7.14
C GLU A 10 5.25 9.27 -7.32
N ILE A 11 5.15 8.33 -6.38
CA ILE A 11 5.85 7.04 -6.44
C ILE A 11 5.07 6.06 -7.33
N PHE A 12 3.76 5.96 -7.12
CA PHE A 12 2.87 5.09 -7.86
C PHE A 12 2.34 5.83 -9.11
N THR A 13 3.23 6.09 -10.05
CA THR A 13 2.85 6.58 -11.39
C THR A 13 1.99 5.54 -12.13
N PRO A 14 1.26 5.90 -13.20
CA PRO A 14 0.43 4.94 -13.95
C PRO A 14 1.18 3.67 -14.38
N ASP A 15 2.42 3.80 -14.85
CA ASP A 15 3.24 2.63 -15.25
C ASP A 15 3.59 1.73 -14.07
N VAL A 16 3.89 2.33 -12.91
CA VAL A 16 4.16 1.57 -11.68
C VAL A 16 2.87 0.87 -11.24
N GLN A 17 1.74 1.57 -11.23
CA GLN A 17 0.44 0.98 -10.91
C GLN A 17 0.11 -0.20 -11.83
N ALA A 18 0.34 -0.05 -13.14
CA ALA A 18 0.14 -1.12 -14.11
C ALA A 18 1.03 -2.35 -13.81
N ALA A 19 2.32 -2.14 -13.56
CA ALA A 19 3.24 -3.23 -13.20
C ALA A 19 2.81 -3.98 -11.92
N PHE A 20 2.30 -3.25 -10.92
CA PHE A 20 1.73 -3.87 -9.72
C PHE A 20 0.44 -4.64 -10.01
N GLY A 21 -0.44 -4.09 -10.85
CA GLY A 21 -1.67 -4.76 -11.29
C GLY A 21 -1.39 -6.05 -12.05
N GLU A 22 -0.44 -6.04 -12.99
CA GLU A 22 0.02 -7.23 -13.72
C GLU A 22 0.64 -8.28 -12.79
N ALA A 23 1.30 -7.85 -11.70
CA ALA A 23 1.84 -8.71 -10.66
C ALA A 23 0.77 -9.23 -9.66
N GLY A 24 -0.50 -8.90 -9.85
CA GLY A 24 -1.62 -9.42 -9.06
C GLY A 24 -1.99 -8.57 -7.84
N LEU A 25 -1.58 -7.30 -7.77
CA LEU A 25 -2.14 -6.35 -6.81
C LEU A 25 -3.57 -5.97 -7.24
N LEU A 26 -4.55 -6.22 -6.37
CA LEU A 26 -5.97 -5.92 -6.63
C LEU A 26 -6.33 -4.51 -6.16
N ARG A 27 -5.88 -4.13 -4.96
CA ARG A 27 -6.24 -2.86 -4.35
C ARG A 27 -5.14 -2.36 -3.44
N ARG A 28 -4.96 -1.05 -3.44
CA ARG A 28 -4.09 -0.36 -2.51
C ARG A 28 -4.77 0.87 -1.94
N VAL A 29 -4.72 1.01 -0.63
CA VAL A 29 -5.30 2.16 0.07
C VAL A 29 -4.28 2.74 1.04
N VAL A 30 -4.15 4.07 1.03
CA VAL A 30 -3.41 4.81 2.05
C VAL A 30 -4.41 5.56 2.91
N THR A 31 -4.40 5.30 4.21
CA THR A 31 -5.31 5.92 5.18
C THR A 31 -4.54 6.80 6.16
N GLN A 32 -5.06 7.98 6.46
CA GLN A 32 -4.58 8.77 7.59
C GLN A 32 -5.29 8.31 8.86
N ILE A 33 -4.54 7.94 9.90
CA ILE A 33 -5.11 7.59 11.19
C ILE A 33 -5.44 8.87 11.95
N TRP A 34 -6.71 9.10 12.21
CA TRP A 34 -7.22 10.37 12.76
C TRP A 34 -7.47 10.33 14.28
N ASN A 35 -7.57 9.15 14.88
CA ASN A 35 -8.00 8.98 16.27
C ASN A 35 -6.83 8.88 17.29
N ARG A 36 -5.63 9.35 16.92
CA ARG A 36 -4.45 9.37 17.78
C ARG A 36 -3.81 10.75 17.75
N GLU A 37 -4.19 11.59 18.72
CA GLU A 37 -3.64 12.94 18.84
C GLU A 37 -2.12 12.92 19.06
N GLY A 38 -1.43 13.88 18.45
CA GLY A 38 0.03 14.02 18.56
C GLY A 38 0.87 12.99 17.80
N LEU A 39 0.25 11.97 17.19
CA LEU A 39 0.94 10.95 16.39
C LEU A 39 0.59 11.08 14.92
N PHE A 40 1.62 11.14 14.06
CA PHE A 40 1.44 11.02 12.63
C PHE A 40 1.57 9.56 12.21
N GLN A 41 0.43 8.94 11.95
CA GLN A 41 0.36 7.54 11.58
C GLN A 41 -0.55 7.39 10.35
N ASN A 42 -0.11 6.58 9.40
CA ASN A 42 -0.91 6.16 8.26
C ASN A 42 -1.05 4.63 8.25
N GLY A 43 -2.19 4.15 7.78
CA GLY A 43 -2.38 2.76 7.38
C GLY A 43 -2.10 2.63 5.89
N ILE A 44 -1.52 1.51 5.48
CA ILE A 44 -1.47 1.13 4.07
C ILE A 44 -2.01 -0.29 3.96
N ILE A 45 -3.04 -0.46 3.13
CA ILE A 45 -3.64 -1.75 2.84
C ILE A 45 -3.22 -2.14 1.43
N PHE A 46 -2.79 -3.38 1.27
CA PHE A 46 -2.57 -4.02 -0.01
C PHE A 46 -3.39 -5.31 -0.06
N GLU A 47 -4.20 -5.46 -1.09
CA GLU A 47 -4.96 -6.67 -1.37
C GLU A 47 -4.39 -7.30 -2.63
N TYR A 48 -4.12 -8.59 -2.57
CA TYR A 48 -3.48 -9.37 -3.63
C TYR A 48 -4.39 -10.49 -4.07
N ALA A 49 -4.26 -10.93 -5.32
CA ALA A 49 -5.01 -12.07 -5.85
C ALA A 49 -4.71 -13.36 -5.07
N ASP A 50 -3.45 -13.57 -4.71
CA ASP A 50 -2.97 -14.74 -3.97
C ASP A 50 -1.61 -14.47 -3.27
N GLY A 51 -1.03 -15.53 -2.71
CA GLY A 51 0.27 -15.46 -2.05
C GLY A 51 1.46 -15.23 -2.99
N ASP A 52 1.38 -15.70 -4.25
CA ASP A 52 2.44 -15.52 -5.24
C ASP A 52 2.46 -14.07 -5.73
N ALA A 53 1.28 -13.47 -5.94
CA ALA A 53 1.10 -12.06 -6.23
C ALA A 53 1.67 -11.16 -5.12
N PHE A 54 1.48 -11.54 -3.85
CA PHE A 54 2.14 -10.86 -2.73
C PHE A 54 3.67 -10.86 -2.88
N ILE A 55 4.27 -12.03 -3.17
CA ILE A 55 5.72 -12.17 -3.34
C ILE A 55 6.22 -11.33 -4.52
N ALA A 56 5.57 -11.44 -5.69
CA ALA A 56 5.93 -10.67 -6.87
C ALA A 56 5.89 -9.14 -6.62
N CYS A 57 4.86 -8.68 -5.91
CA CYS A 57 4.73 -7.27 -5.53
C CYS A 57 5.77 -6.80 -4.51
N GLN A 58 6.34 -7.69 -3.67
CA GLN A 58 7.42 -7.29 -2.75
C GLN A 58 8.66 -6.82 -3.51
N ASP A 59 9.01 -7.44 -4.62
CA ASP A 59 10.18 -7.04 -5.40
C ASP A 59 9.97 -5.71 -6.12
N LEU A 60 8.74 -5.46 -6.60
CA LEU A 60 8.35 -4.14 -7.12
C LEU A 60 8.43 -3.06 -6.04
N LEU A 61 8.01 -3.34 -4.80
CA LEU A 61 8.12 -2.40 -3.69
C LEU A 61 9.59 -2.07 -3.37
N LYS A 62 10.47 -3.07 -3.34
CA LYS A 62 11.92 -2.86 -3.14
C LYS A 62 12.53 -2.00 -4.23
N ARG A 63 12.08 -2.14 -5.48
CA ARG A 63 12.62 -1.39 -6.61
C ARG A 63 12.08 0.05 -6.67
N HIS A 64 10.77 0.22 -6.50
CA HIS A 64 10.11 1.49 -6.83
C HIS A 64 9.74 2.33 -5.60
N TYR A 65 9.42 1.69 -4.48
CA TYR A 65 8.83 2.35 -3.32
C TYR A 65 9.83 2.59 -2.19
N ILE A 66 10.47 1.52 -1.70
CA ILE A 66 11.35 1.57 -0.53
C ILE A 66 12.44 2.66 -0.67
N PRO A 67 13.19 2.75 -1.78
CA PRO A 67 14.25 3.77 -1.92
C PRO A 67 13.74 5.20 -1.86
N LYS A 68 12.47 5.43 -2.25
CA LYS A 68 11.86 6.76 -2.29
C LYS A 68 11.31 7.21 -0.92
N ILE A 69 11.14 6.28 0.02
CA ILE A 69 10.62 6.54 1.37
C ILE A 69 11.64 6.29 2.50
N GLU A 70 12.77 5.64 2.23
CA GLU A 70 13.84 5.37 3.21
C GLU A 70 14.37 6.64 3.88
N MET A 71 14.28 7.80 3.23
CA MET A 71 14.68 9.08 3.81
C MET A 71 13.81 9.51 5.01
N TYR A 72 12.62 8.92 5.18
CA TYR A 72 11.79 9.17 6.35
C TYR A 72 12.16 8.20 7.47
N LYS A 73 12.50 8.74 8.65
CA LYS A 73 12.68 7.95 9.88
C LYS A 73 11.31 7.46 10.39
N THR A 74 10.72 6.49 9.72
CA THR A 74 9.43 5.88 10.08
C THR A 74 9.63 4.51 10.73
N LYS A 75 8.71 4.16 11.63
CA LYS A 75 8.57 2.78 12.10
C LYS A 75 7.48 2.12 11.28
N VAL A 76 7.83 1.03 10.57
CA VAL A 76 6.88 0.24 9.79
C VAL A 76 6.57 -1.05 10.54
N VAL A 77 5.28 -1.34 10.72
CA VAL A 77 4.79 -2.60 11.28
C VAL A 77 3.79 -3.18 10.29
N GLY A 78 4.03 -4.41 9.84
CA GLY A 78 3.20 -5.07 8.83
C GLY A 78 2.54 -6.32 9.39
N SER A 79 1.23 -6.44 9.16
CA SER A 79 0.45 -7.65 9.40
C SER A 79 0.06 -8.26 8.05
N ARG A 80 0.06 -9.60 7.96
CA ARG A 80 -0.32 -10.35 6.75
C ARG A 80 -1.34 -11.41 7.12
N GLY A 81 -2.34 -11.63 6.28
CA GLY A 81 -3.40 -12.59 6.53
C GLY A 81 -4.05 -13.06 5.23
N VAL A 82 -4.77 -14.17 5.32
CA VAL A 82 -5.60 -14.72 4.24
C VAL A 82 -7.04 -14.26 4.46
N ILE A 83 -7.71 -13.84 3.38
CA ILE A 83 -9.13 -13.46 3.44
C ILE A 83 -9.94 -14.71 3.73
N VAL A 84 -10.69 -14.70 4.84
CA VAL A 84 -11.59 -15.79 5.25
C VAL A 84 -13.06 -15.47 4.96
N HIS A 85 -13.39 -14.19 4.82
CA HIS A 85 -14.74 -13.71 4.53
C HIS A 85 -14.66 -12.28 3.99
N GLU A 86 -15.46 -11.98 2.96
CA GLU A 86 -15.56 -10.65 2.35
C GLU A 86 -17.02 -10.33 2.05
N ILE A 87 -17.45 -9.10 2.36
CA ILE A 87 -18.72 -8.54 1.92
C ILE A 87 -18.41 -7.29 1.13
N LYS A 88 -18.78 -7.27 -0.14
CA LYS A 88 -18.70 -6.09 -0.99
C LYS A 88 -20.11 -5.57 -1.27
N ARG A 89 -20.32 -4.26 -1.11
CA ARG A 89 -21.57 -3.59 -1.50
C ARG A 89 -21.55 -3.42 -3.03
N GLU A 90 -22.64 -3.73 -3.71
CA GLU A 90 -22.69 -3.78 -5.18
C GLU A 90 -22.35 -2.44 -5.87
N ASP A 91 -22.64 -1.31 -5.21
CA ASP A 91 -22.39 0.06 -5.68
C ASP A 91 -21.09 0.67 -5.12
N TYR A 92 -20.16 -0.15 -4.64
CA TYR A 92 -18.84 0.31 -4.20
C TYR A 92 -17.78 -0.21 -5.16
N GLU A 93 -17.09 0.70 -5.84
CA GLU A 93 -16.00 0.39 -6.79
C GLU A 93 -14.80 -0.27 -6.09
#